data_AF-A0AA37XKQ8-F1
#
_entry.id   AF-A0AA37XKQ8-F1
#
_cell.length_a   1.000
_cell.length_b   1.000
_cell.length_c   1.000
_cell.angle_alpha   90.00
_cell.angle_beta   90.00
_cell.angle_gamma   90.00
#
_symmetry.space_group_name_H-M   'P 1'
#
loop_
_entity.id
_entity.type
_entity.pdbx_description
1 polymer ?
#
loop_
_entity_poly.entity_id
_entity_poly.type
_entity_poly.pdbx_seq_one_letter_code
_entity_poly.pdbx_strand_id
1 'polypeptide(L)'
;MLVHRTKLEKADQFYEKHVGELLQPPRKDEIDDFPELVGFEFSIKEKTDIVFAGLGWITVKDPGVVSGWAPKGVDVITRKALI
;
A
#
# COMPACT_ATOMS: atom_id res chain seq x y z
N MET A 1 7.39 2.43 -11.90
CA MET A 1 6.60 2.54 -10.65
C MET A 1 7.10 3.74 -9.89
N LEU A 2 6.24 4.72 -9.60
CA LEU A 2 6.60 5.94 -8.86
C LEU A 2 6.06 5.82 -7.44
N VAL A 3 6.88 6.14 -6.43
CA VAL A 3 6.47 6.12 -5.02
C VAL A 3 6.20 7.55 -4.57
N HIS A 4 4.98 7.80 -4.12
CA HIS A 4 4.56 9.09 -3.58
C HIS A 4 4.62 9.05 -2.05
N ARG A 5 5.21 10.09 -1.44
CA ARG A 5 5.30 10.21 0.01
C ARG A 5 4.53 11.43 0.48
N THR A 6 3.59 11.22 1.40
CA THR A 6 2.84 12.27 2.10
C THR A 6 2.75 11.95 3.59
N LYS A 7 2.28 12.91 4.39
CA LYS A 7 1.94 12.67 5.80
C LYS A 7 0.64 11.86 5.88
N LEU A 8 0.55 10.96 6.87
CA LEU A 8 -0.64 10.12 7.09
C LEU A 8 -1.92 10.95 7.21
N GLU A 9 -1.88 12.06 7.94
CA GLU A 9 -3.02 12.99 8.12
C GLU A 9 -3.57 13.58 6.81
N LYS A 10 -2.83 13.47 5.70
CA LYS A 10 -3.22 13.95 4.37
C LYS A 10 -3.41 12.82 3.37
N ALA A 11 -3.19 11.55 3.75
CA ALA A 11 -3.16 10.45 2.81
C ALA A 11 -4.50 10.26 2.09
N ASP A 12 -5.61 10.26 2.84
CA ASP A 12 -6.96 10.09 2.28
C ASP A 12 -7.30 11.21 1.30
N GLN A 13 -7.16 12.47 1.74
CA GLN A 13 -7.41 13.64 0.90
C GLN A 13 -6.49 13.67 -0.33
N PHE A 14 -5.24 13.21 -0.19
CA PHE A 14 -4.29 13.15 -1.29
C PHE A 14 -4.71 12.08 -2.30
N TYR A 15 -5.18 10.91 -1.85
CA TYR A 15 -5.67 9.85 -2.71
C TYR A 15 -6.90 10.31 -3.51
N GLU A 16 -7.93 10.81 -2.81
CA GLU A 16 -9.19 11.29 -3.41
C GLU A 16 -8.97 12.34 -4.51
N LYS A 17 -8.02 13.27 -4.30
CA LYS A 17 -7.76 14.36 -5.24
C LYS A 17 -6.94 13.94 -6.47
N HIS A 18 -6.18 12.85 -6.38
CA HIS A 18 -5.10 12.59 -7.33
C HIS A 18 -5.12 11.20 -7.97
N VAL A 19 -6.01 10.29 -7.54
CA VAL A 19 -6.24 9.01 -8.20
C VAL A 19 -6.61 9.19 -9.67
N GLY A 20 -5.98 8.42 -10.57
CA GLY A 20 -6.14 8.55 -12.02
C GLY A 20 -5.34 9.67 -12.68
N GLU A 21 -4.71 10.54 -11.89
CA GLU A 21 -3.87 11.64 -12.37
C GLU A 21 -2.44 11.50 -11.87
N LEU A 22 -2.11 12.04 -10.70
CA LEU A 22 -0.76 11.91 -10.16
C LEU A 22 -0.53 10.50 -9.61
N LEU A 23 -1.57 9.89 -9.05
CA LEU A 23 -1.57 8.51 -8.55
C LEU A 23 -2.11 7.58 -9.62
N GLN A 24 -1.20 7.08 -10.45
CA GLN A 24 -1.50 6.12 -11.50
C GLN A 24 -0.42 5.02 -11.55
N PRO A 25 -0.81 3.76 -11.80
CA PRO A 25 -2.16 3.26 -12.08
C PRO A 25 -3.09 3.21 -10.83
N PRO A 26 -4.43 3.23 -10.97
CA PRO A 26 -5.23 3.24 -12.22
C PRO A 26 -5.18 4.58 -12.98
N ARG A 27 -5.56 4.59 -14.25
CA ARG A 27 -5.83 5.81 -15.03
C ARG A 27 -7.28 6.26 -14.86
N LYS A 28 -7.61 7.49 -15.28
CA LYS A 28 -8.98 8.07 -15.15
C LYS A 28 -10.10 7.18 -15.68
N ASP A 29 -9.87 6.53 -16.81
CA ASP A 29 -10.80 5.65 -17.49
C ASP A 29 -10.95 4.27 -16.81
N GLU A 30 -10.08 3.96 -15.85
CA GLU A 30 -10.05 2.69 -15.12
C GLU A 30 -10.54 2.84 -13.66
N ILE A 31 -10.78 4.07 -13.18
CA ILE A 31 -11.14 4.30 -11.76
C ILE A 31 -12.46 3.63 -11.40
N ASP A 32 -13.48 3.74 -12.25
CA ASP A 32 -14.82 3.23 -11.96
C ASP A 32 -14.84 1.70 -11.81
N ASP A 33 -13.92 1.02 -12.49
CA ASP A 33 -13.72 -0.43 -12.41
C ASP A 33 -12.63 -0.83 -11.39
N PHE A 34 -11.95 0.14 -10.78
CA PHE A 34 -10.88 -0.12 -9.84
C PHE A 34 -11.46 -0.54 -8.47
N PRO A 35 -11.08 -1.72 -7.94
CA PRO A 35 -11.63 -2.18 -6.68
C PRO A 35 -11.27 -1.24 -5.52
N GLU A 36 -12.20 -1.11 -4.58
CA GLU A 36 -11.96 -0.36 -3.34
C GLU A 36 -10.70 -0.86 -2.62
N LEU A 37 -9.96 0.08 -2.04
CA LEU A 37 -8.80 -0.25 -1.22
C LEU A 37 -9.26 -0.74 0.16
N VAL A 38 -8.80 -1.92 0.56
CA VAL A 38 -9.04 -2.50 1.89
C VAL A 38 -7.79 -2.38 2.75
N GLY A 39 -7.97 -2.07 4.03
CA GLY A 39 -6.89 -1.85 4.99
C GLY A 39 -6.47 -3.14 5.71
N PHE A 40 -5.17 -3.25 5.94
CA PHE A 40 -4.51 -4.32 6.69
C PHE A 40 -3.59 -3.67 7.73
N GLU A 41 -3.58 -4.17 8.95
CA GLU A 41 -2.71 -3.68 10.02
C GLU A 41 -1.79 -4.79 10.50
N PHE A 42 -0.50 -4.48 10.62
CA PHE A 42 0.54 -5.40 11.03
C PHE A 42 1.32 -4.85 12.22
N SER A 43 1.36 -5.62 13.30
CA SER A 43 2.28 -5.37 14.43
C SER A 43 3.58 -6.14 14.19
N ILE A 44 4.63 -5.43 13.80
CA ILE A 44 5.95 -5.97 13.45
C ILE A 44 6.84 -5.98 14.70
N LYS A 45 7.42 -7.14 15.01
CA LYS A 45 8.31 -7.34 16.17
C LYS A 45 9.76 -7.60 15.80
N GLU A 46 10.00 -8.09 14.60
CA GLU A 46 11.32 -8.44 14.09
C GLU A 46 11.41 -8.07 12.61
N LYS A 47 12.61 -8.17 12.02
CA LYS A 47 12.85 -7.83 10.62
C LYS A 47 11.91 -8.63 9.69
N THR A 48 10.95 -7.94 9.08
CA THR A 48 9.82 -8.55 8.37
C THR A 48 9.60 -7.86 7.03
N ASP A 49 9.29 -8.66 5.99
CA ASP A 49 8.82 -8.14 4.72
C ASP A 49 7.29 -8.06 4.73
N ILE A 50 6.74 -6.89 4.41
CA ILE A 50 5.33 -6.71 4.06
C ILE A 50 5.22 -6.85 2.55
N VAL A 51 4.57 -7.92 2.09
CA VAL A 51 4.45 -8.31 0.70
C VAL A 51 3.11 -7.87 0.15
N PHE A 52 3.13 -7.10 -0.93
CA PHE A 52 1.96 -6.73 -1.73
C PHE A 52 1.94 -7.62 -2.97
N ALA A 53 0.97 -8.55 -3.05
CA ALA A 53 0.89 -9.52 -4.13
C ALA A 53 0.89 -8.83 -5.51
N GLY A 54 1.79 -9.26 -6.40
CA GLY A 54 1.93 -8.70 -7.75
C GLY A 54 2.72 -7.38 -7.86
N LEU A 55 3.03 -6.69 -6.75
CA LEU A 55 3.82 -5.45 -6.76
C LEU A 55 5.26 -5.64 -6.25
N GLY A 56 5.43 -6.29 -5.10
CA GLY A 56 6.72 -6.41 -4.42
C GLY A 56 6.59 -6.47 -2.91
N TRP A 57 7.63 -6.04 -2.20
CA TRP A 57 7.63 -6.01 -0.74
C TRP A 57 8.37 -4.79 -0.17
N ILE A 58 8.01 -4.42 1.06
CA ILE A 58 8.71 -3.42 1.87
C ILE A 58 9.26 -4.13 3.12
N THR A 59 10.58 -4.06 3.31
CA THR A 59 11.22 -4.60 4.52
C THR A 59 11.16 -3.58 5.66
N VAL A 60 10.53 -3.97 6.76
CA VAL A 60 10.51 -3.23 8.02
C VAL A 60 11.62 -3.79 8.90
N LYS A 61 12.61 -2.95 9.22
CA LYS A 61 13.82 -3.37 9.95
C LYS A 61 13.62 -3.41 11.46
N ASP A 62 12.91 -2.42 11.99
CA ASP A 62 12.71 -2.21 13.42
C ASP A 62 11.25 -2.46 13.82
N PRO A 63 10.97 -2.81 15.08
CA PRO A 63 9.61 -3.03 15.55
C PRO A 63 8.70 -1.81 15.35
N GLY A 64 7.43 -2.05 15.00
CA GLY A 64 6.46 -0.98 14.77
C GLY A 64 5.10 -1.49 14.29
N VAL A 65 4.12 -0.60 14.21
CA VAL A 65 2.83 -0.88 13.58
C VAL A 65 2.82 -0.26 12.20
N VAL A 66 2.46 -1.05 11.19
CA VAL A 66 2.34 -0.61 9.81
C VAL A 66 0.96 -0.98 9.29
N SER A 67 0.26 0.01 8.74
CA SER A 67 -1.00 -0.19 8.04
C SER A 67 -0.75 -0.10 6.53
N GLY A 68 -1.30 -1.04 5.77
CA GLY A 68 -1.22 -1.11 4.32
C GLY A 68 -2.60 -1.19 3.69
N TRP A 69 -2.74 -0.62 2.51
CA TRP A 69 -3.99 -0.65 1.74
C TRP A 69 -3.72 -1.25 0.36
N ALA A 70 -4.60 -2.15 -0.08
CA ALA A 70 -4.53 -2.76 -1.41
C ALA A 70 -5.94 -2.96 -1.97
N PRO A 71 -6.11 -3.04 -3.31
CA PRO A 71 -7.42 -3.29 -3.90
C PRO A 71 -8.02 -4.59 -3.38
N LYS A 72 -9.33 -4.61 -3.18
CA LYS A 72 -10.06 -5.81 -2.77
C LYS A 72 -9.73 -6.99 -3.70
N GLY A 73 -9.28 -8.11 -3.12
CA GLY A 73 -8.82 -9.29 -3.85
C GLY A 73 -7.30 -9.37 -4.04
N VAL A 74 -6.56 -8.32 -3.66
CA VAL A 74 -5.09 -8.35 -3.57
C VAL A 74 -4.67 -8.62 -2.13
N ASP A 75 -3.86 -9.65 -1.95
CA ASP A 75 -3.33 -10.01 -0.63
C ASP A 75 -2.16 -9.12 -0.22
N VAL A 76 -2.20 -8.66 1.03
CA VAL A 76 -1.07 -8.05 1.73
C VAL A 76 -0.72 -8.95 2.91
N ILE A 77 0.47 -9.54 2.87
CA ILE A 77 0.90 -10.52 3.87
C ILE A 77 2.27 -10.18 4.43
N THR A 78 2.57 -10.69 5.63
CA THR A 78 3.91 -10.61 6.22
C THR A 78 4.68 -11.91 6.04
N ARG A 79 5.99 -11.83 5.82
CA ARG A 79 6.90 -12.97 5.88
C ARG A 79 8.22 -12.59 6.54
N LYS A 80 9.00 -13.58 6.95
CA LYS A 80 10.40 -13.35 7.38
C LYS A 80 11.18 -12.68 6.25
N ALA A 81 11.93 -11.64 6.58
CA ALA A 81 12.70 -10.89 5.59
C ALA A 81 13.68 -11.81 4.85
N LEU A 82 13.72 -11.68 3.51
CA LEU A 82 14.62 -12.48 2.67
C LEU A 82 16.08 -11.98 2.72
N ILE A 83 16.30 -10.73 3.13
CA ILE A 83 17.61 -10.06 3.21
C ILE A 83 17.71 -9.41 4.57
#